data_AF-A0A350I613-F1
#
_entry.id   AF-A0A350I613-F1
#
_cell.length_a   1.000
_cell.length_b   1.000
_cell.length_c   1.000
_cell.angle_alpha   90.00
_cell.angle_beta   90.00
_cell.angle_gamma   90.00
#
_symmetry.space_group_name_H-M   'P 1'
#
loop_
_entity.id
_entity.type
_entity.pdbx_description
1 polymer ?
#
loop_
_entity_poly.entity_id
_entity_poly.type
_entity_poly.pdbx_seq_one_letter_code
_entity_poly.pdbx_strand_id
1 'polypeptide(L)'
;MRLKNNAWTFEGAFSKEQCKQLIDYGNDQVTVTAATNKDTVNKLRKSEVAWLYDPWVMQMLEPYVDTANREAGWNFQWEPAQAIQFTKYKKGDHYGWHRDTAIPWREDGKIRKLSITVNLNDDYEGGEMYLDTEKDYWK
;
A
#
# COMPACT_ATOMS: atom_id res chain seq x y z
N MET A 1 -1.27 14.67 -17.05
CA MET A 1 -1.66 15.47 -15.87
C MET A 1 -0.41 15.77 -15.09
N ARG A 2 -0.18 16.99 -14.60
CA ARG A 2 0.95 17.31 -13.71
C ARG A 2 0.40 17.51 -12.30
N LEU A 3 0.80 16.65 -11.36
CA LEU A 3 0.38 16.76 -9.97
C LEU A 3 1.26 17.78 -9.23
N LYS A 4 0.67 18.57 -8.33
CA LYS A 4 1.41 19.48 -7.45
C LYS A 4 2.21 18.71 -6.40
N ASN A 5 1.60 17.66 -5.86
CA ASN A 5 2.18 16.74 -4.88
C ASN A 5 2.04 15.31 -5.42
N ASN A 6 3.09 14.50 -5.36
CA ASN A 6 3.05 13.10 -5.80
C ASN A 6 2.77 12.13 -4.64
N ALA A 7 2.86 12.60 -3.40
CA ALA A 7 2.60 11.84 -2.17
C ALA A 7 2.04 12.77 -1.10
N TRP A 8 1.34 12.19 -0.11
CA TRP A 8 0.84 12.86 1.07
C TRP A 8 0.97 11.90 2.25
N THR A 9 1.50 12.36 3.39
CA THR A 9 1.81 11.51 4.54
C THR A 9 1.12 12.02 5.80
N PHE A 10 0.83 11.09 6.71
CA PHE A 10 0.28 11.36 8.03
C PHE A 10 1.18 10.72 9.07
N GLU A 11 1.85 11.53 9.89
CA GLU A 11 2.64 11.03 11.01
C GLU A 11 1.72 10.72 12.18
N GLY A 12 1.90 9.55 12.81
CA GLY A 12 1.08 9.13 13.96
C GLY A 12 -0.41 8.98 13.63
N ALA A 13 -0.74 8.59 12.39
CA ALA A 13 -2.13 8.44 11.94
C ALA A 13 -2.93 7.49 12.83
N PHE A 14 -2.32 6.37 13.22
CA PHE A 14 -2.93 5.35 14.07
C PHE A 14 -2.25 5.27 15.43
N SER A 15 -3.05 5.01 16.47
CA SER A 15 -2.55 4.67 17.80
C SER A 15 -1.87 3.30 17.79
N LYS A 16 -1.05 3.03 18.82
CA LYS A 16 -0.41 1.70 18.98
C LYS A 16 -1.44 0.57 19.07
N GLU A 17 -2.58 0.84 19.69
CA GLU A 17 -3.69 -0.11 19.84
C GLU A 17 -4.37 -0.38 18.49
N GLN A 18 -4.59 0.65 17.66
CA GLN A 18 -5.14 0.49 16.32
C GLN A 18 -4.19 -0.30 15.41
N CYS A 19 -2.88 0.01 15.47
CA CYS A 19 -1.86 -0.77 14.76
C CYS A 19 -1.86 -2.23 15.21
N LYS A 20 -1.88 -2.48 16.52
CA LYS A 20 -1.95 -3.84 17.08
C LYS A 20 -3.20 -4.59 16.61
N GLN A 21 -4.37 -3.94 16.64
CA GLN A 21 -5.62 -4.53 16.18
C GLN A 21 -5.54 -4.98 14.71
N LEU A 22 -4.95 -4.16 13.84
CA LEU A 22 -4.75 -4.50 12.42
C LEU A 22 -3.74 -5.63 12.23
N ILE A 23 -2.65 -5.65 13.01
CA ILE A 23 -1.65 -6.72 12.99
C ILE A 23 -2.27 -8.05 13.44
N ASP A 24 -2.98 -8.06 14.56
CA ASP A 24 -3.64 -9.27 15.08
C ASP A 24 -4.63 -9.82 14.05
N TYR A 25 -5.54 -8.97 13.56
CA TYR A 25 -6.55 -9.34 12.58
C TYR A 25 -5.92 -9.83 11.25
N GLY A 26 -4.85 -9.18 10.78
CA GLY A 26 -4.13 -9.59 9.57
C GLY A 26 -3.36 -10.91 9.74
N ASN A 27 -2.87 -11.20 10.94
CA ASN A 27 -2.22 -12.48 11.26
C ASN A 27 -3.20 -13.65 11.36
N ASP A 28 -4.45 -13.38 11.75
CA ASP A 28 -5.51 -14.38 11.79
C ASP A 28 -6.01 -14.79 10.39
N GLN A 29 -5.69 -14.00 9.35
CA GLN A 29 -6.06 -14.33 7.98
C GLN A 29 -5.12 -15.37 7.35
N VAL A 30 -5.64 -16.12 6.37
CA VAL A 30 -4.85 -17.08 5.60
C VAL A 30 -3.77 -16.35 4.80
N THR A 31 -2.50 -16.60 5.13
CA THR A 31 -1.36 -16.03 4.43
C THR A 31 -1.00 -16.83 3.18
N VAL A 32 -0.75 -16.14 2.08
CA VAL A 32 -0.19 -16.66 0.84
C VAL A 32 1.20 -16.05 0.65
N THR A 33 2.19 -16.84 0.24
CA THR A 33 3.49 -16.31 -0.19
C THR A 33 3.30 -15.52 -1.48
N ALA A 34 3.54 -14.21 -1.45
CA ALA A 34 3.39 -13.38 -2.64
C ALA A 34 4.60 -13.57 -3.56
N ALA A 35 4.40 -14.29 -4.66
CA ALA A 35 5.34 -14.45 -5.76
C ALA A 35 4.68 -14.01 -7.08
N THR A 36 5.22 -13.00 -7.76
CA THR A 36 4.72 -12.52 -9.07
C THR A 36 5.13 -13.44 -10.24
N ASN A 37 4.30 -14.42 -10.62
CA ASN A 37 4.31 -15.27 -11.85
C ASN A 37 5.63 -15.91 -12.37
N LYS A 38 5.74 -17.24 -12.21
CA LYS A 38 6.70 -18.26 -12.75
C LYS A 38 8.11 -17.82 -13.21
N ASP A 39 9.11 -18.37 -12.50
CA ASP A 39 10.52 -18.56 -12.84
C ASP A 39 11.51 -17.36 -12.89
N THR A 40 11.06 -16.10 -12.90
CA THR A 40 11.98 -14.93 -12.75
C THR A 40 11.84 -14.17 -11.40
N VAL A 41 11.09 -14.78 -10.46
CA VAL A 41 10.16 -14.06 -9.57
C VAL A 41 10.69 -13.72 -8.18
N ASN A 42 11.54 -14.55 -7.60
CA ASN A 42 11.99 -14.38 -6.21
C ASN A 42 12.90 -13.16 -6.01
N LYS A 43 13.29 -12.45 -7.08
CA LYS A 43 14.16 -11.27 -6.99
C LYS A 43 13.38 -9.97 -6.79
N LEU A 44 12.15 -9.84 -7.28
CA LEU A 44 11.43 -8.56 -7.23
C LEU A 44 10.64 -8.41 -5.92
N ARG A 45 9.96 -9.45 -5.46
CA ARG A 45 9.20 -9.42 -4.21
C ARG A 45 9.41 -10.72 -3.44
N LYS A 46 9.65 -10.56 -2.15
CA LYS A 46 9.63 -11.64 -1.18
C LYS A 46 8.91 -11.13 0.06
N SER A 47 7.73 -11.66 0.34
CA SER A 47 6.90 -11.28 1.50
C SER A 47 5.75 -12.28 1.69
N GLU A 48 5.17 -12.33 2.89
CA GLU A 48 3.89 -12.99 3.14
C GLU A 48 2.75 -11.99 3.00
N VAL A 49 1.66 -12.39 2.35
CA VAL A 49 0.50 -11.53 2.12
C VAL A 49 -0.77 -12.22 2.58
N ALA A 50 -1.65 -11.47 3.22
CA ALA A 50 -3.04 -11.83 3.41
C ALA A 50 -3.95 -10.73 2.80
N TRP A 51 -5.19 -11.10 2.49
CA TRP A 51 -6.19 -10.17 1.98
C TRP A 51 -7.27 -9.96 3.04
N LEU A 52 -7.50 -8.70 3.38
CA LEU A 52 -8.50 -8.25 4.34
C LEU A 52 -9.73 -7.79 3.57
N TYR A 53 -10.85 -8.48 3.75
CA TYR A 53 -12.11 -8.19 3.04
C TYR A 53 -13.13 -7.48 3.93
N ASP A 54 -12.91 -7.45 5.24
CA ASP A 54 -13.85 -6.84 6.16
C ASP A 54 -13.89 -5.30 5.97
N PRO A 55 -15.09 -4.71 5.76
CA PRO A 55 -15.22 -3.29 5.42
C PRO A 55 -14.64 -2.33 6.46
N TRP A 56 -14.59 -2.72 7.73
CA TRP A 56 -14.13 -1.84 8.81
C TRP A 56 -12.68 -1.38 8.61
N VAL A 57 -11.83 -2.20 7.97
CA VAL A 57 -10.44 -1.84 7.68
C VAL A 57 -10.40 -0.68 6.69
N MET A 58 -11.19 -0.76 5.61
CA MET A 58 -11.27 0.32 4.64
C MET A 58 -11.95 1.56 5.23
N GLN A 59 -13.02 1.39 6.01
CA GLN A 59 -13.71 2.49 6.71
C GLN A 59 -12.77 3.26 7.66
N MET A 60 -11.81 2.58 8.30
CA MET A 60 -10.77 3.24 9.10
C MET A 60 -9.79 4.08 8.25
N LEU A 61 -9.56 3.69 6.99
CA LEU A 61 -8.62 4.35 6.07
C LEU A 61 -9.27 5.44 5.23
N GLU A 62 -10.58 5.35 4.96
CA GLU A 62 -11.35 6.28 4.13
C GLU A 62 -11.11 7.77 4.47
N PRO A 63 -11.13 8.21 5.75
CA PRO A 63 -10.90 9.61 6.09
C PRO A 63 -9.51 10.13 5.66
N TYR A 64 -8.50 9.26 5.66
CA TYR A 64 -7.13 9.60 5.25
C TYR A 64 -7.02 9.68 3.73
N VAL A 65 -7.68 8.78 3.01
CA VAL A 65 -7.74 8.80 1.55
C VAL A 65 -8.44 10.07 1.07
N ASP A 66 -9.60 10.41 1.64
CA ASP A 66 -10.34 11.62 1.28
C ASP A 66 -9.55 12.90 1.60
N THR A 67 -8.95 12.97 2.79
CA THR A 67 -8.14 14.11 3.19
C THR A 67 -6.93 14.26 2.26
N ALA A 68 -6.16 13.20 2.01
CA ALA A 68 -5.01 13.26 1.11
C ALA A 68 -5.43 13.64 -0.32
N ASN A 69 -6.49 13.04 -0.85
CA ASN A 69 -6.97 13.31 -2.21
C ASN A 69 -7.40 14.77 -2.41
N ARG A 70 -7.98 15.38 -1.37
CA ARG A 70 -8.35 16.81 -1.37
C ARG A 70 -7.14 17.72 -1.16
N GLU A 71 -6.41 17.56 -0.06
CA GLU A 71 -5.35 18.47 0.36
C GLU A 71 -4.12 18.43 -0.57
N ALA A 72 -3.80 17.27 -1.14
CA ALA A 72 -2.73 17.14 -2.11
C ALA A 72 -3.09 17.75 -3.48
N GLY A 73 -4.38 18.07 -3.71
CA GLY A 73 -4.90 18.62 -4.95
C GLY A 73 -5.12 17.59 -6.06
N TRP A 74 -5.12 16.29 -5.73
CA TRP A 74 -5.32 15.20 -6.70
C TRP A 74 -6.76 15.20 -7.23
N ASN A 75 -7.74 15.35 -6.33
CA ASN A 75 -9.18 15.43 -6.66
C ASN A 75 -9.65 14.31 -7.60
N PHE A 76 -9.10 13.11 -7.45
CA PHE A 76 -9.51 11.98 -8.26
C PHE A 76 -10.87 11.45 -7.82
N GLN A 77 -11.71 11.08 -8.78
CA GLN A 77 -12.83 10.19 -8.52
C GLN A 77 -12.29 8.80 -8.20
N TRP A 78 -12.71 8.27 -7.05
CA TRP A 78 -12.27 7.01 -6.49
C TRP A 78 -13.44 6.28 -5.84
N GLU A 79 -13.27 4.98 -5.60
CA GLU A 79 -14.20 4.12 -4.88
C GLU A 79 -13.38 3.24 -3.90
N PRO A 80 -13.96 2.84 -2.76
CA PRO A 80 -13.27 1.98 -1.80
C PRO A 80 -12.79 0.66 -2.42
N ALA A 81 -11.59 0.22 -2.03
CA ALA A 81 -11.08 -1.07 -2.44
C ALA A 81 -11.88 -2.20 -1.75
N GLN A 82 -12.25 -3.23 -2.52
CA GLN A 82 -12.98 -4.40 -1.98
C GLN A 82 -12.10 -5.33 -1.13
N ALA A 83 -10.78 -5.22 -1.24
CA ALA A 83 -9.83 -6.01 -0.48
C ALA A 83 -8.56 -5.20 -0.23
N ILE A 84 -8.06 -5.26 1.00
CA ILE A 84 -6.83 -4.59 1.43
C ILE A 84 -5.73 -5.64 1.59
N GLN A 85 -4.54 -5.32 1.09
CA GLN A 85 -3.39 -6.21 1.22
C GLN A 85 -2.70 -6.00 2.57
N PHE A 86 -2.69 -7.01 3.43
CA PHE A 86 -1.85 -7.07 4.62
C PHE A 86 -0.54 -7.78 4.27
N THR A 87 0.60 -7.14 4.51
CA THR A 87 1.92 -7.69 4.12
C THR A 87 2.84 -7.80 5.32
N LYS A 88 3.52 -8.94 5.43
CA LYS A 88 4.58 -9.18 6.41
C LYS A 88 5.91 -9.40 5.69
N TYR A 89 6.94 -8.73 6.21
CA TYR A 89 8.32 -8.89 5.76
C TYR A 89 9.13 -9.55 6.87
N LYS A 90 9.88 -10.60 6.52
CA LYS A 90 10.86 -11.21 7.41
C LYS A 90 12.25 -10.63 7.14
N LYS A 91 13.23 -11.00 7.95
CA LYS A 91 14.63 -10.59 7.71
C LYS A 91 15.08 -10.99 6.30
N GLY A 92 15.53 -10.00 5.52
CA GLY A 92 15.99 -10.18 4.15
C GLY A 92 14.88 -10.30 3.09
N ASP A 93 13.63 -10.06 3.48
CA ASP A 93 12.51 -9.89 2.56
C ASP A 93 12.46 -8.46 2.05
N HIS A 94 11.94 -8.26 0.84
CA HIS A 94 11.93 -6.95 0.17
C HIS A 94 10.88 -6.89 -0.93
N TYR A 95 10.59 -5.67 -1.38
CA TYR A 95 9.88 -5.41 -2.63
C TYR A 95 10.68 -4.36 -3.40
N GLY A 96 11.29 -4.76 -4.51
CA GLY A 96 12.04 -3.87 -5.38
C GLY A 96 11.16 -2.83 -6.07
N TRP A 97 11.82 -1.88 -6.75
CA TRP A 97 11.17 -0.80 -7.48
C TRP A 97 10.08 -1.30 -8.42
N HIS A 98 8.86 -0.76 -8.26
CA HIS A 98 7.70 -1.13 -9.07
C HIS A 98 6.69 0.02 -9.13
N ARG A 99 5.65 -0.16 -9.94
CA ARG A 99 4.46 0.69 -9.97
C ARG A 99 3.24 -0.15 -9.61
N ASP A 100 2.33 0.40 -8.82
CA ASP A 100 1.13 -0.32 -8.36
C ASP A 100 0.08 -0.52 -9.46
N THR A 101 0.14 0.29 -10.50
CA THR A 101 -0.81 0.30 -11.62
C THR A 101 -0.23 -0.40 -12.84
N ALA A 102 -1.02 -1.29 -13.46
CA ALA A 102 -0.81 -1.70 -14.85
C ALA A 102 -1.93 -1.12 -15.75
N ILE A 103 -1.65 -0.95 -17.04
CA ILE A 103 -2.63 -0.47 -18.01
C ILE A 103 -2.70 -1.48 -19.16
N PRO A 104 -3.85 -2.12 -19.43
CA PRO A 104 -5.10 -2.10 -18.65
C PRO A 104 -4.98 -2.96 -17.38
N TRP A 105 -5.61 -2.54 -16.27
CA TRP A 105 -5.58 -3.31 -15.03
C TRP A 105 -6.74 -4.32 -14.92
N ARG A 106 -7.96 -3.91 -15.31
CA ARG A 106 -9.18 -4.72 -15.19
C ARG A 106 -10.00 -4.63 -16.47
N GLU A 107 -10.75 -5.70 -16.74
CA GLU A 107 -11.69 -5.78 -17.87
C GLU A 107 -12.83 -4.75 -17.73
N ASP A 108 -13.15 -4.32 -16.51
CA ASP A 108 -14.13 -3.26 -16.22
C ASP A 108 -13.62 -1.84 -16.50
N GLY A 109 -12.39 -1.68 -17.00
CA GLY A 109 -11.78 -0.40 -17.35
C GLY A 109 -11.31 0.42 -16.14
N LYS A 110 -11.43 -0.07 -14.90
CA LYS A 110 -10.96 0.63 -13.71
C LYS A 110 -9.44 0.54 -13.58
N ILE A 111 -8.83 1.61 -13.06
CA ILE A 111 -7.40 1.71 -12.80
C ILE A 111 -7.16 2.16 -11.35
N ARG A 112 -6.01 1.77 -10.79
CA ARG A 112 -5.55 2.29 -9.49
C ARG A 112 -5.02 3.72 -9.69
N LYS A 113 -5.74 4.71 -9.16
CA LYS A 113 -5.34 6.12 -9.18
C LYS A 113 -4.65 6.56 -7.90
N LEU A 114 -5.02 5.92 -6.79
CA LEU A 114 -4.53 6.18 -5.44
C LEU A 114 -3.98 4.86 -4.87
N SER A 115 -2.87 4.96 -4.15
CA SER A 115 -2.31 3.88 -3.33
C SER A 115 -2.13 4.40 -1.91
N ILE A 116 -2.45 3.58 -0.93
CA ILE A 116 -2.26 3.86 0.49
C ILE A 116 -1.45 2.73 1.10
N THR A 117 -0.39 3.11 1.80
CA THR A 117 0.45 2.21 2.59
C THR A 117 0.42 2.68 4.03
N VAL A 118 0.24 1.74 4.95
CA VAL A 118 0.25 2.00 6.40
C VAL A 118 1.34 1.15 7.04
N ASN A 119 2.32 1.80 7.65
CA ASN A 119 3.32 1.13 8.47
C ASN A 119 2.70 0.85 9.85
N LEU A 120 2.57 -0.44 10.21
CA LEU A 120 1.88 -0.88 11.43
C LEU A 120 2.84 -1.11 12.60
N ASN A 121 4.14 -1.19 12.35
CA ASN A 121 5.18 -1.40 13.35
C ASN A 121 6.46 -0.65 12.95
N ASP A 122 7.37 -0.51 13.90
CA ASP A 122 8.65 0.20 13.77
C ASP A 122 9.83 -0.54 14.43
N ASP A 123 9.59 -1.77 14.93
CA ASP A 123 10.55 -2.62 15.62
C ASP A 123 11.46 -3.41 14.66
N TYR A 124 12.13 -2.70 13.75
CA TYR A 124 13.03 -3.30 12.77
C TYR A 124 14.17 -2.36 12.35
N GLU A 125 15.26 -2.94 11.83
CA GLU A 125 16.36 -2.21 11.17
C GLU A 125 16.30 -2.45 9.65
N GLY A 126 16.43 -1.39 8.85
CA GLY A 126 16.22 -1.41 7.41
C GLY A 126 14.74 -1.31 7.03
N GLY A 127 14.33 -1.86 5.89
CA GLY A 127 12.90 -1.95 5.51
C GLY A 127 12.25 -0.61 5.19
N GLU A 128 13.05 0.39 4.80
CA GLU A 128 12.56 1.73 4.48
C GLU A 128 11.68 1.71 3.22
N MET A 129 10.61 2.50 3.25
CA MET A 129 9.77 2.73 2.08
C MET A 129 10.32 3.93 1.30
N TYR A 130 10.70 3.69 0.06
CA TYR A 130 11.11 4.74 -0.87
C TYR A 130 10.03 5.01 -1.89
N LEU A 131 9.73 6.29 -2.11
CA LEU A 131 8.84 6.76 -3.16
C LEU A 131 9.65 7.55 -4.17
N ASP A 132 9.69 7.03 -5.39
CA ASP A 132 10.27 7.75 -6.52
C ASP A 132 9.25 8.76 -7.05
N THR A 133 9.43 10.02 -6.67
CA THR A 133 8.62 11.11 -7.19
C THR A 133 9.41 11.80 -8.29
N GLU A 134 8.83 11.96 -9.48
CA GLU A 134 9.49 12.40 -10.74
C GLU A 134 10.44 13.63 -10.65
N LYS A 135 10.42 14.37 -9.53
CA LYS A 135 11.33 15.48 -9.19
C LYS A 135 12.82 15.12 -9.26
N ASP A 136 13.18 13.84 -9.15
CA ASP A 136 14.58 13.38 -9.13
C ASP A 136 15.05 12.78 -10.46
N TYR A 137 14.19 12.66 -11.48
CA TYR A 137 14.59 12.07 -12.77
C TYR A 137 15.58 12.95 -13.56
N TRP A 138 15.66 14.26 -13.27
CA TRP A 138 16.53 15.23 -13.98
C TRP A 138 17.50 15.99 -13.07
N LYS A 139 17.92 15.40 -11.95
CA LYS A 139 19.07 15.88 -11.18
C LYS A 139 20.31 15.05 -11.48
#